data_AF-A0A957GLH8-F1
#
_entry.id   AF-A0A957GLH8-F1
#
_cell.length_a   1.000
_cell.length_b   1.000
_cell.length_c   1.000
_cell.angle_alpha   90.00
_cell.angle_beta   90.00
_cell.angle_gamma   90.00
#
_symmetry.space_group_name_H-M   'P 1'
#
loop_
_entity.id
_entity.type
_entity.pdbx_description
1 polymer ?
#
loop_
_entity_poly.entity_id
_entity_poly.type
_entity_poly.pdbx_seq_one_letter_code
_entity_poly.pdbx_strand_id
1 'polypeptide(L)' 'MNRVLVTGLGVTTAVGLTVEAFWQALLAGESGADQISRFDASPYTTTIGAEVRAFDAEAYFTRKVARRMS' A
#
# COMPACT_ATOMS: atom_id res chain seq x y z
N MET A 1 -16.39 -2.90 -33.73
CA MET A 1 -15.90 -1.96 -32.71
C MET A 1 -16.24 -2.55 -31.35
N ASN A 2 -15.25 -3.04 -30.59
CA ASN A 2 -15.51 -3.61 -29.26
C ASN A 2 -15.35 -2.51 -28.22
N ARG A 3 -16.38 -2.31 -27.38
CA ARG A 3 -16.31 -1.39 -26.24
C ARG A 3 -15.72 -2.13 -25.06
N VAL A 4 -14.62 -1.60 -24.52
CA VAL A 4 -13.97 -2.11 -23.31
C VAL A 4 -14.25 -1.13 -22.18
N LEU A 5 -14.56 -1.66 -21.01
CA LEU A 5 -14.86 -0.88 -19.80
C LEU A 5 -14.03 -1.39 -18.63
N VAL A 6 -13.85 -0.54 -17.62
CA VAL A 6 -13.29 -0.91 -16.31
C VAL A 6 -14.44 -1.33 -15.40
N THR A 7 -14.39 -2.55 -14.87
CA THR A 7 -15.46 -3.12 -14.02
C THR A 7 -15.04 -3.32 -12.56
N GLY A 8 -13.78 -3.07 -12.22
CA GLY A 8 -13.26 -3.23 -10.87
C GLY A 8 -11.98 -2.45 -10.65
N LEU A 9 -11.78 -2.03 -9.40
CA LEU A 9 -10.59 -1.33 -8.93
C LEU A 9 -10.09 -2.02 -7.66
N GLY A 10 -8.77 -2.04 -7.50
CA GLY A 10 -8.10 -2.54 -6.31
C GLY A 10 -6.81 -1.76 -6.10
N VAL A 11 -6.52 -1.40 -4.85
CA VAL A 11 -5.37 -0.57 -4.49
C VAL A 11 -4.84 -0.95 -3.12
N THR A 12 -3.53 -0.85 -2.93
CA THR A 12 -2.86 -1.02 -1.65
C THR A 12 -1.68 -0.04 -1.62
N THR A 13 -1.79 1.01 -0.80
CA THR A 13 -0.87 2.15 -0.79
C THR A 13 -0.61 2.66 0.63
N ALA A 14 0.37 3.54 0.78
CA ALA A 14 0.72 4.17 2.06
C ALA A 14 -0.40 5.05 2.66
N VAL A 15 -1.34 5.53 1.84
CA VAL A 15 -2.46 6.40 2.26
C VAL A 15 -3.81 5.67 2.26
N GLY A 16 -3.84 4.37 1.93
CA GLY A 16 -5.08 3.61 1.91
C GLY A 16 -4.91 2.18 1.41
N LEU A 17 -5.52 1.24 2.14
CA LEU A 17 -5.58 -0.19 1.78
C LEU A 17 -6.84 -0.55 0.96
N THR A 18 -7.75 0.40 0.77
CA THR A 18 -8.98 0.25 -0.02
C THR A 18 -9.12 1.42 -0.99
N VAL A 19 -9.92 1.23 -2.03
CA VAL A 19 -10.19 2.28 -3.05
C VAL A 19 -10.79 3.52 -2.40
N GLU A 20 -11.75 3.33 -1.49
CA GLU A 20 -12.42 4.43 -0.77
C GLU A 20 -11.43 5.21 0.08
N ALA A 21 -10.64 4.53 0.93
CA ALA A 21 -9.68 5.18 1.82
C ALA A 21 -8.60 5.92 1.04
N PHE A 22 -8.05 5.28 0.00
CA PHE A 22 -7.08 5.89 -0.90
C PHE A 22 -7.64 7.16 -1.56
N TRP A 23 -8.87 7.10 -2.07
CA TRP A 23 -9.49 8.23 -2.76
C TRP A 23 -9.74 9.41 -1.80
N GLN A 24 -10.26 9.16 -0.60
CA GLN A 24 -10.49 10.21 0.39
C GLN A 24 -9.18 10.87 0.84
N ALA A 25 -8.13 10.09 1.09
CA ALA A 25 -6.82 10.62 1.47
C ALA A 25 -6.21 11.52 0.36
N LEU A 26 -6.36 11.13 -0.91
CA LEU A 26 -5.92 11.95 -2.03
C LEU A 26 -6.70 13.27 -2.11
N LEU A 27 -8.02 13.24 -1.94
CA LEU A 27 -8.84 14.45 -1.95
C LEU A 27 -8.52 15.38 -0.77
N ALA A 28 -8.15 14.82 0.38
CA ALA A 28 -7.71 15.56 1.55
C ALA A 28 -6.27 16.09 1.45
N GLY A 29 -5.51 15.69 0.42
CA GLY A 29 -4.10 16.07 0.26
C GLY A 29 -3.17 15.41 1.29
N GLU A 30 -3.56 14.25 1.83
CA GLU A 30 -2.76 13.53 2.81
C GLU A 30 -1.51 12.92 2.17
N SER A 31 -0.36 13.11 2.82
CA SER A 31 0.90 12.49 2.40
C SER A 31 1.09 11.15 3.11
N GLY A 32 1.45 10.12 2.34
CA GLY A 32 1.85 8.82 2.89
C GLY A 32 3.34 8.70 3.19
N ALA A 33 4.13 9.75 2.94
CA ALA A 33 5.57 9.75 3.18
C ALA A 33 5.87 10.03 4.66
N ASP A 34 6.70 9.18 5.25
CA ASP A 34 7.15 9.29 6.64
C ASP A 34 8.56 8.67 6.79
N GLN A 35 9.14 8.66 7.98
CA GLN A 35 10.37 7.91 8.27
C GLN A 35 10.16 6.41 7.99
N ILE A 36 11.16 5.80 7.35
CA ILE A 36 11.20 4.36 7.11
C ILE A 36 11.24 3.65 8.46
N SER A 37 10.26 2.76 8.70
CA SER A 37 10.11 2.00 9.94
C SER A 37 10.36 0.51 9.75
N ARG A 38 10.35 0.03 8.51
CA ARG A 38 10.47 -1.40 8.19
C ARG A 38 11.86 -1.96 8.43
N PHE A 39 12.90 -1.13 8.42
CA PHE A 39 14.29 -1.49 8.70
C PHE A 39 15.06 -0.28 9.23
N ASP A 40 16.29 -0.50 9.73
CA ASP A 40 17.17 0.59 10.14
C ASP A 40 17.71 1.35 8.92
N ALA A 41 17.11 2.50 8.64
CA ALA A 41 17.49 3.36 7.53
C ALA A 41 18.63 4.34 7.87
N SER A 42 19.15 4.36 9.11
CA SER A 42 20.19 5.32 9.52
C SER A 42 21.49 5.32 8.69
N PRO A 43 21.94 4.21 8.07
CA PRO A 43 23.14 4.22 7.24
C PRO A 43 22.94 4.85 5.85
N TYR A 44 21.71 5.17 5.46
CA TYR A 44 21.36 5.61 4.11
C TYR A 44 21.16 7.12 4.03
N THR A 45 21.48 7.71 2.88
CA THR A 45 21.27 9.14 2.62
C THR A 45 19.78 9.53 2.61
N THR A 46 18.90 8.59 2.26
CA THR A 46 17.45 8.78 2.23
C THR A 46 16.80 7.91 3.30
N THR A 47 16.16 8.52 4.28
CA THR A 47 15.52 7.82 5.42
C THR A 47 13.99 7.90 5.42
N ILE A 48 13.42 8.53 4.40
CA ILE A 48 11.97 8.69 4.25
C ILE A 48 11.43 7.80 3.13
N GLY A 49 10.20 7.34 3.29
CA GLY A 49 9.51 6.48 2.32
C GLY A 49 8.00 6.47 2.54
N ALA A 50 7.27 5.94 1.56
CA ALA A 50 5.82 5.76 1.64
C ALA A 50 5.51 4.27 1.88
N GLU A 51 5.57 3.86 3.15
CA GLU A 51 5.35 2.47 3.55
C GLU A 51 3.86 2.12 3.60
N VAL A 52 3.48 0.95 3.07
CA VAL A 52 2.15 0.39 3.28
C VAL A 52 2.06 -0.09 4.74
N ARG A 53 1.26 0.59 5.54
CA ARG A 53 1.06 0.28 6.97
C ARG A 53 -0.14 -0.65 7.16
N ALA A 54 -0.08 -1.47 8.21
CA ALA A 54 -1.17 -2.35 8.64
C ALA A 54 -1.69 -3.34 7.58
N PHE A 55 -0.89 -3.67 6.56
CA PHE A 55 -1.26 -4.72 5.61
C PHE A 55 -1.09 -6.10 6.24
N ASP A 56 -2.19 -6.86 6.29
CA ASP A 56 -2.21 -8.25 6.73
C ASP A 56 -2.32 -9.19 5.52
N ALA A 57 -1.24 -9.91 5.21
CA ALA A 57 -1.22 -10.88 4.13
C ALA A 57 -2.07 -12.13 4.44
N GLU A 58 -2.25 -12.50 5.71
CA GLU A 58 -3.04 -13.68 6.11
C GLU A 58 -4.54 -13.47 5.91
N ALA A 59 -5.00 -12.21 5.83
CA ALA A 59 -6.38 -11.86 5.46
C ALA A 59 -6.74 -12.23 4.00
N TYR A 60 -5.74 -12.39 3.14
CA TYR A 60 -5.94 -12.65 1.69
C TYR A 60 -5.36 -13.98 1.22
N PHE A 61 -4.33 -14.47 1.92
CA PHE A 61 -3.61 -15.68 1.54
C PHE A 61 -3.51 -16.63 2.72
N THR A 62 -3.48 -17.93 2.44
CA THR A 62 -3.09 -18.91 3.47
C THR A 62 -1.69 -18.59 3.99
N ARG A 63 -1.44 -18.84 5.27
CA ARG A 63 -0.13 -18.62 5.92
C ARG A 63 1.06 -19.21 5.15
N LYS A 64 0.87 -20.37 4.52
CA LYS A 64 1.90 -21.02 3.69
C LYS A 64 2.25 -20.22 2.44
N VAL A 65 1.26 -19.59 1.82
CA VAL A 65 1.43 -18.76 0.62
C VAL A 65 1.97 -17.39 1.01
N ALA A 66 1.41 -16.76 2.04
CA ALA A 66 1.88 -15.45 2.54
C ALA A 66 3.38 -15.45 2.85
N ARG A 67 3.88 -16.45 3.59
CA ARG A 67 5.30 -16.57 3.94
C ARG A 67 6.24 -16.78 2.74
N ARG A 68 5.73 -17.27 1.61
CA ARG A 68 6.54 -17.46 0.38
C ARG A 68 6.67 -16.17 -0.43
N MET A 69 5.80 -15.19 -0.19
CA MET A 69 5.74 -13.92 -0.91
C MET A 69 6.33 -12.75 -0.11
N SER A 70 6.52 -12.93 1.20
CA SER A 70 7.13 -11.98 2.14
C SER A 70 8.64 -12.01 2.11
#